data_AF-A0AAI8YCX3-F1
#
_entry.id   AF-A0AAI8YCX3-F1
#
_cell.length_a   1.000
_cell.length_b   1.000
_cell.length_c   1.000
_cell.angle_alpha   90.00
_cell.angle_beta   90.00
_cell.angle_gamma   90.00
#
_symmetry.space_group_name_H-M   'P 1'
#
loop_
_entity.id
_entity.type
_entity.pdbx_description
1 polymer ?
#
loop_
_entity_poly.entity_id
_entity_poly.type
_entity_poly.pdbx_seq_one_letter_code
_entity_poly.pdbx_strand_id
1 'polypeptide(L)'
;MRTAPKHRANGPMPFAQRAAQLPQSLRAPTPKRVDQSSPAYKQAARKYVRLMIAMPILLVTSYVLFDRLFRGNQAKTLAGAPEAKASSVEVSRERMATGYTD
;
A
#
# COMPACT_ATOMS: atom_id res chain seq x y z
N MET A 1 63.11 -46.08 -13.27
CA MET A 1 61.98 -46.75 -12.58
C MET A 1 60.81 -45.76 -12.51
N ARG A 2 59.70 -46.02 -13.19
CA ARG A 2 58.49 -45.17 -13.22
C ARG A 2 57.57 -45.54 -12.05
N THR A 3 57.24 -44.60 -11.18
CA THR A 3 56.18 -44.77 -10.17
C THR A 3 54.91 -44.07 -10.65
N ALA A 4 53.81 -44.82 -10.68
CA ALA A 4 52.51 -44.41 -11.19
C ALA A 4 51.88 -43.27 -10.36
N PRO A 5 51.13 -42.34 -10.98
CA PRO A 5 50.29 -41.41 -10.24
C PRO A 5 49.11 -42.18 -9.63
N LYS A 6 49.08 -42.19 -8.29
CA LYS A 6 48.01 -42.74 -7.47
C LYS A 6 46.71 -42.01 -7.81
N HIS A 7 45.81 -42.66 -8.54
CA HIS A 7 44.43 -42.21 -8.72
C HIS A 7 43.82 -41.95 -7.33
N ARG A 8 43.58 -40.68 -7.01
CA ARG A 8 42.89 -40.27 -5.80
C ARG A 8 41.57 -39.60 -6.14
N ALA A 9 40.53 -40.32 -5.76
CA ALA A 9 39.25 -39.83 -5.27
C ALA A 9 38.36 -39.04 -6.24
N ASN A 10 37.46 -39.78 -6.90
CA ASN A 10 36.11 -39.30 -7.16
C ASN A 10 35.39 -39.10 -5.81
N GLY A 11 35.68 -38.00 -5.12
CA GLY A 11 34.83 -37.53 -4.02
C GLY A 11 33.57 -36.87 -4.59
N PRO A 12 32.42 -36.90 -3.88
CA PRO A 12 31.25 -36.15 -4.30
C PRO A 12 31.63 -34.65 -4.36
N MET A 13 31.60 -34.08 -5.56
CA MET A 13 31.82 -32.66 -5.78
C MET A 13 30.84 -31.86 -4.91
N PRO A 14 31.29 -30.83 -4.17
CA PRO A 14 30.38 -29.98 -3.41
C PRO A 14 29.38 -29.34 -4.38
N PHE A 15 28.09 -29.33 -4.02
CA PHE A 15 27.00 -28.84 -4.87
C PHE A 15 27.24 -27.44 -5.46
N ALA A 16 28.01 -26.60 -4.76
CA ALA A 16 28.43 -25.28 -5.25
C ALA A 16 29.25 -25.33 -6.56
N GLN A 17 30.10 -26.35 -6.74
CA GLN A 17 30.86 -26.53 -7.98
C GLN A 17 30.00 -27.09 -9.11
N ARG A 18 28.99 -27.90 -8.78
CA ARG A 18 28.03 -28.43 -9.77
C ARG A 18 27.21 -27.29 -10.38
N ALA A 19 26.78 -26.31 -9.58
CA ALA A 19 26.10 -25.12 -10.05
C ALA A 19 26.95 -24.22 -10.98
N ALA A 20 28.28 -24.27 -10.85
CA ALA A 20 29.22 -23.52 -11.69
C ALA A 20 29.51 -24.18 -13.05
N GLN A 21 29.18 -25.47 -13.20
CA GLN A 21 29.36 -26.22 -14.45
C GLN A 21 28.13 -26.21 -15.37
N LEU A 22 27.02 -25.60 -14.95
CA LEU A 22 25.86 -25.44 -15.83
C LEU A 22 26.18 -24.45 -16.96
N PRO A 23 25.65 -24.68 -18.18
CA PRO A 23 25.74 -23.71 -19.26
C PRO A 23 25.20 -22.36 -18.78
N GLN A 24 25.83 -21.24 -19.20
CA GLN A 24 25.46 -19.89 -18.78
C GLN A 24 23.96 -19.58 -18.91
N SER A 25 23.27 -20.21 -19.86
CA SER A 25 21.83 -20.10 -20.10
C SER A 25 20.94 -20.69 -18.99
N LEU A 26 21.44 -21.67 -18.24
CA LEU A 26 20.73 -22.30 -17.12
C LEU A 26 21.18 -21.76 -15.75
N ARG A 27 22.14 -20.83 -15.74
CA ARG A 27 22.59 -20.18 -14.51
C ARG A 27 21.60 -19.10 -14.13
N ALA A 28 20.96 -19.25 -12.97
CA ALA A 28 20.13 -18.18 -12.42
C ALA A 28 20.96 -16.88 -12.38
N PRO A 29 20.42 -15.74 -12.87
CA PRO A 29 21.14 -14.49 -12.83
C PRO A 29 21.48 -14.18 -11.37
N THR A 30 22.78 -14.04 -11.09
CA THR A 30 23.24 -13.64 -9.75
C THR A 30 22.57 -12.31 -9.41
N PRO A 31 21.89 -12.19 -8.26
CA PRO A 31 21.17 -10.97 -7.92
C PRO A 31 22.19 -9.81 -7.93
N LYS A 32 22.00 -8.86 -8.85
CA LYS A 32 22.84 -7.67 -8.94
C LYS A 32 22.67 -6.93 -7.63
N ARG A 33 23.76 -6.80 -6.86
CA ARG A 33 23.75 -6.10 -5.57
C ARG A 33 23.30 -4.66 -5.82
N VAL A 34 22.08 -4.34 -5.38
CA VAL A 34 21.50 -3.01 -5.52
C VAL A 34 22.21 -2.09 -4.54
N ASP A 35 22.67 -0.93 -5.02
CA ASP A 35 23.28 0.07 -4.17
C ASP A 35 22.20 0.81 -3.37
N GLN A 36 22.14 0.53 -2.07
CA GLN A 36 21.18 1.10 -1.13
C GLN A 36 21.50 2.56 -0.77
N SER A 37 22.72 3.02 -1.06
CA SER A 37 23.13 4.40 -0.79
C SER A 37 22.64 5.38 -1.86
N SER A 38 22.32 4.85 -3.06
CA SER A 38 21.85 5.64 -4.20
C SER A 38 20.59 6.46 -3.87
N PRO A 39 20.54 7.75 -4.26
CA PRO A 39 19.37 8.59 -4.04
C PRO A 39 18.11 8.04 -4.74
N ALA A 40 18.26 7.40 -5.90
CA ALA A 40 17.14 6.78 -6.62
C ALA A 40 16.53 5.61 -5.83
N TYR A 41 17.37 4.78 -5.21
CA TYR A 41 16.92 3.69 -4.34
C TYR A 41 16.13 4.22 -3.14
N LYS A 42 16.65 5.27 -2.47
CA LYS A 42 15.97 5.89 -1.33
C LYS A 42 14.60 6.46 -1.69
N GLN A 43 14.46 7.07 -2.86
CA GLN A 43 13.16 7.57 -3.34
C GLN A 43 12.16 6.42 -3.59
N ALA A 44 12.59 5.36 -4.26
CA ALA A 44 11.76 4.18 -4.50
C ALA A 44 11.35 3.50 -3.17
N ALA A 45 12.30 3.34 -2.24
CA ALA A 45 12.04 2.76 -0.92
C ALA A 45 10.99 3.57 -0.14
N ARG A 46 11.09 4.91 -0.12
CA ARG A 46 10.10 5.77 0.54
C ARG A 46 8.70 5.63 -0.06
N LYS A 47 8.59 5.54 -1.39
CA LYS A 47 7.30 5.31 -2.07
C LYS A 47 6.70 3.96 -1.67
N TYR A 48 7.52 2.91 -1.62
CA TYR A 48 7.10 1.58 -1.19
C TYR A 48 6.60 1.56 0.26
N VAL A 49 7.35 2.18 1.18
CA VAL A 49 6.95 2.30 2.59
C VAL A 49 5.64 3.07 2.73
N ARG A 50 5.48 4.19 2.02
CA ARG A 50 4.22 4.95 1.99
C ARG A 50 3.07 4.09 1.51
N LEU A 51 3.26 3.27 0.49
CA LEU A 51 2.24 2.37 -0.03
C LEU A 51 1.86 1.29 1.00
N MET A 52 2.85 0.67 1.65
CA MET A 52 2.61 -0.34 2.69
C MET A 52 1.81 0.21 3.87
N ILE A 53 1.99 1.49 4.21
CA ILE A 53 1.26 2.15 5.30
C ILE A 53 -0.11 2.67 4.82
N ALA A 54 -0.17 3.26 3.63
CA ALA A 54 -1.40 3.86 3.10
C ALA A 54 -2.44 2.80 2.69
N MET A 55 -1.99 1.68 2.12
CA MET A 55 -2.87 0.61 1.63
C MET A 55 -3.80 0.04 2.72
N PRO A 56 -3.34 -0.36 3.93
CA PRO A 56 -4.22 -0.88 4.97
C PRO A 56 -5.16 0.19 5.53
N ILE A 57 -4.69 1.43 5.70
CA ILE A 57 -5.54 2.53 6.14
C ILE A 57 -6.67 2.75 5.14
N LEU A 58 -6.35 2.82 3.84
CA LEU A 58 -7.32 3.02 2.77
C LEU A 58 -8.32 1.86 2.68
N LEU A 59 -7.87 0.61 2.83
CA LEU A 59 -8.75 -0.57 2.87
C LEU A 59 -9.72 -0.55 4.06
N VAL A 60 -9.21 -0.36 5.28
CA VAL A 60 -10.02 -0.39 6.50
C VAL A 60 -10.99 0.79 6.51
N THR A 61 -10.53 1.98 6.15
CA THR A 61 -11.37 3.18 6.12
C THR A 61 -12.40 3.13 5.00
N SER A 62 -12.01 2.70 3.78
CA SER A 62 -12.99 2.57 2.70
C SER A 62 -14.05 1.52 3.06
N TYR A 63 -13.67 0.41 3.72
CA TYR A 63 -14.62 -0.56 4.23
C TYR A 63 -15.57 0.07 5.24
N VAL A 64 -15.09 0.79 6.26
CA VAL A 64 -15.98 1.42 7.26
C VAL A 64 -16.90 2.47 6.64
N LEU A 65 -16.41 3.26 5.69
CA LEU A 65 -17.23 4.25 4.97
C LEU A 65 -18.27 3.56 4.09
N PHE A 66 -17.86 2.53 3.34
CA PHE A 66 -18.74 1.73 2.50
C PHE A 66 -19.79 0.99 3.34
N ASP A 67 -19.39 0.42 4.48
CA ASP A 67 -20.27 -0.26 5.43
C ASP A 67 -21.40 0.66 5.91
N ARG A 68 -21.10 1.94 6.16
CA ARG A 68 -22.11 2.95 6.51
C ARG A 68 -22.95 3.38 5.31
N LEU A 69 -22.33 3.60 4.16
CA LEU A 69 -23.00 4.13 2.97
C LEU A 69 -23.94 3.10 2.34
N PHE A 70 -23.54 1.83 2.28
CA PHE A 70 -24.34 0.75 1.71
C PHE A 70 -25.33 0.12 2.69
N ARG A 71 -25.06 0.13 4.01
CA ARG A 71 -26.04 -0.38 5.01
C ARG A 71 -27.06 0.67 5.48
N GLY A 72 -27.07 1.87 4.90
CA GLY A 72 -28.11 2.87 5.16
C GLY A 72 -28.15 3.41 6.59
N ASN A 73 -27.09 3.24 7.37
CA ASN A 73 -27.04 3.72 8.75
C ASN A 73 -26.64 5.19 8.76
N GLN A 74 -27.64 6.04 9.04
CA GLN A 74 -27.57 7.50 9.13
C GLN A 74 -26.31 7.97 9.87
N ALA A 75 -25.69 9.03 9.36
CA ALA A 75 -24.57 9.68 10.01
C ALA A 75 -24.93 9.91 11.49
N LYS A 76 -24.09 9.40 12.40
CA LYS A 76 -24.26 9.68 13.83
C LYS A 76 -24.11 11.18 14.02
N THR A 77 -25.25 11.87 14.03
CA THR A 77 -25.34 13.25 14.49
C THR A 77 -24.92 13.24 15.94
N LEU A 78 -24.01 14.14 16.29
CA LEU A 78 -23.70 14.40 17.68
C LEU A 78 -25.00 14.88 18.31
N ALA A 79 -25.53 14.12 19.28
CA ALA A 79 -26.62 14.61 20.12
C ALA A 79 -26.16 15.94 20.72
N GLY A 80 -26.69 17.06 20.19
CA GLY A 80 -26.27 18.40 20.55
C GLY A 80 -26.10 19.42 19.41
N ALA A 81 -26.38 19.11 18.15
CA ALA A 81 -26.59 20.14 17.14
C ALA A 81 -28.10 20.46 17.05
N PRO A 82 -28.54 21.70 17.33
CA PRO A 82 -29.95 22.05 17.20
C PRO A 82 -30.36 21.92 15.74
N GLU A 83 -31.28 21.00 15.50
CA GLU A 83 -32.07 20.93 14.28
C GLU A 83 -32.68 22.30 13.96
N ALA A 84 -32.63 22.63 12.66
CA ALA A 84 -33.71 23.32 11.97
C ALA A 84 -34.22 24.65 12.60
N LYS A 85 -33.44 25.72 12.46
CA LYS A 85 -34.00 27.10 12.39
C LYS A 85 -33.42 27.94 11.25
N ALA A 86 -33.09 27.33 10.11
CA ALA A 86 -32.75 28.09 8.90
C ALA A 86 -33.99 28.36 8.03
N SER A 87 -34.90 27.40 7.88
CA SER A 87 -36.03 27.55 6.95
C SER A 87 -37.24 28.31 7.50
N SER A 88 -37.46 28.35 8.82
CA SER A 88 -38.57 29.13 9.41
C SER A 88 -38.23 30.61 9.62
N VAL A 89 -36.95 30.97 9.73
CA VAL A 89 -36.53 32.38 9.93
C VAL A 89 -36.55 33.15 8.61
N GLU A 90 -36.31 32.47 7.49
CA GLU A 90 -36.30 33.09 6.16
C GLU A 90 -37.74 33.36 5.66
N VAL A 91 -38.66 32.40 5.83
CA VAL A 91 -40.08 32.58 5.47
C VAL A 91 -40.80 33.62 6.35
N SER A 92 -40.43 33.74 7.63
CA SER A 92 -40.98 34.77 8.53
C SER A 92 -40.43 36.17 8.28
N ARG A 93 -39.21 36.31 7.73
CA ARG A 93 -38.69 37.61 7.28
C ARG A 93 -39.32 38.07 5.97
N GLU A 94 -39.64 37.14 5.08
CA GLU A 94 -40.26 37.45 3.78
C GLU A 94 -41.73 37.88 3.92
N ARG A 95 -42.47 37.31 4.88
CA ARG A 95 -43.85 37.73 5.22
C ARG A 95 -43.93 39.07 5.96
N MET A 96 -42.82 39.55 6.54
CA MET A 96 -42.75 40.87 7.18
C MET A 96 -42.37 41.99 6.19
N ALA A 97 -41.84 41.67 5.02
CA ALA A 97 -41.41 42.65 4.02
C ALA A 97 -42.49 43.03 2.99
N THR A 98 -43.55 42.22 2.86
CA THR A 98 -44.58 42.40 1.82
C THR A 98 -45.97 42.72 2.37
N GLY A 99 -46.11 42.95 3.68
CA GLY A 99 -47.38 43.27 4.34
C GLY A 99 -47.61 44.76 4.59
N TYR A 100 -47.65 45.60 3.54
CA TYR A 100 -48.21 46.96 3.61
C TYR A 100 -49.09 47.21 2.39
N THR A 101 -50.34 46.76 2.47
CA THR A 101 -51.46 47.27 1.68
C THR A 101 -52.75 47.08 2.48
N ASP A 102 -53.17 48.12 3.19
CA ASP A 102 -54.53 48.68 3.14
C ASP A 102 -54.43 50.18 3.51
#